data_AF-A0A7J3MGS6-F1
#
_entry.id   AF-A0A7J3MGS6-F1
#
_cell.length_a   1.000
_cell.length_b   1.000
_cell.length_c   1.000
_cell.angle_alpha   90.00
_cell.angle_beta   90.00
_cell.angle_gamma   90.00
#
_symmetry.space_group_name_H-M   'P 1'
#
loop_
_entity.id
_entity.type
_entity.pdbx_description
1 polymer ?
#
loop_
_entity_poly.entity_id
_entity_poly.type
_entity_poly.pdbx_seq_one_letter_code
_entity_poly.pdbx_strand_id
1 'polypeptide(L)' 'MLAESREIKLIALAAILAAVVFVFTIVVAISIPATGGFWNVGEAGVYLAAIIGGPIVGALAGGIGSALADLYL' A
#
# COMPACT_ATOMS: atom_id res chain seq x y z
N MET A 1 26.80 12.22 1.23
CA MET A 1 25.98 12.70 2.37
C MET A 1 24.54 13.03 1.96
N LEU A 2 24.28 13.97 1.04
CA LEU A 2 22.89 14.32 0.64
C LEU A 2 22.11 13.20 -0.09
N ALA A 3 22.79 12.37 -0.89
CA ALA A 3 22.17 11.26 -1.62
C ALA A 3 21.69 10.14 -0.68
N GLU A 4 22.52 9.74 0.28
CA GLU A 4 22.18 8.72 1.29
C GLU A 4 20.96 9.12 2.12
N SER A 5 20.88 10.39 2.55
CA SER A 5 19.69 10.90 3.25
C SER A 5 18.42 10.86 2.39
N ARG A 6 18.53 10.95 1.07
CA ARG A 6 17.40 10.85 0.14
C ARG A 6 16.93 9.40 0.00
N GLU A 7 17.84 8.45 -0.07
CA GLU A 7 17.51 7.01 -0.13
C GLU A 7 16.79 6.56 1.14
N ILE A 8 17.30 6.93 2.32
CA ILE A 8 16.66 6.63 3.61
C ILE A 8 15.22 7.17 3.65
N LYS A 9 15.02 8.41 3.18
CA LYS A 9 13.68 9.02 3.12
C LYS A 9 12.74 8.26 2.18
N LEU A 10 13.23 7.79 1.04
CA LEU A 10 12.41 7.01 0.10
C LEU A 10 12.01 5.65 0.67
N ILE A 11 12.94 4.96 1.34
CA ILE A 11 12.66 3.69 2.02
C ILE A 11 11.62 3.89 3.12
N ALA A 12 11.82 4.91 3.97
CA ALA A 12 10.87 5.24 5.04
C ALA A 12 9.49 5.60 4.49
N LEU A 13 9.43 6.40 3.41
CA LEU A 13 8.19 6.77 2.74
C LEU A 13 7.48 5.54 2.17
N ALA A 14 8.19 4.64 1.49
CA ALA A 14 7.62 3.41 0.95
C ALA A 14 7.07 2.50 2.05
N ALA A 15 7.79 2.34 3.16
CA ALA A 15 7.35 1.51 4.29
C ALA A 15 6.08 2.08 4.95
N ILE A 16 6.01 3.40 5.17
CA ILE A 16 4.84 4.06 5.75
C ILE A 16 3.64 3.92 4.81
N LEU A 17 3.83 4.16 3.51
CA LEU A 17 2.75 4.04 2.53
C LEU A 17 2.29 2.58 2.36
N ALA A 18 3.19 1.60 2.47
CA ALA A 18 2.79 0.18 2.48
C ALA A 18 1.88 -0.13 3.68
N ALA A 19 2.21 0.39 4.85
CA ALA A 19 1.36 0.24 6.04
C ALA A 19 -0.01 0.92 5.86
N VAL A 20 -0.06 2.09 5.20
CA VAL A 20 -1.33 2.77 4.87
C VAL A 20 -2.17 1.92 3.91
N VAL A 21 -1.57 1.39 2.84
CA VAL A 21 -2.27 0.49 1.90
C VAL A 21 -2.85 -0.72 2.63
N PHE A 22 -2.04 -1.38 3.46
CA PHE A 22 -2.48 -2.52 4.26
C PHE A 22 -3.68 -2.17 5.14
N VAL A 23 -3.57 -1.11 5.95
CA VAL A 23 -4.65 -0.67 6.86
C VAL A 23 -5.92 -0.33 6.10
N PHE A 24 -5.81 0.38 4.97
CA PHE A 24 -6.97 0.72 4.14
C PHE A 24 -7.67 -0.53 3.60
N THR A 25 -6.89 -1.56 3.27
CA THR A 25 -7.42 -2.83 2.75
C THR A 25 -8.17 -3.60 3.84
N ILE A 26 -7.59 -3.72 5.05
CA ILE A 26 -8.16 -4.58 6.11
C ILE A 26 -9.26 -3.91 6.94
N VAL A 27 -9.25 -2.58 7.07
CA VAL A 27 -10.26 -1.86 7.87
C VAL A 27 -11.59 -1.77 7.12
N VAL A 28 -11.57 -1.68 5.80
CA VAL A 28 -12.77 -1.54 4.96
C VAL A 28 -12.90 -2.75 4.04
N ALA A 29 -12.82 -3.95 4.61
CA ALA A 29 -13.06 -5.20 3.89
C ALA A 29 -14.57 -5.50 3.84
N ILE A 30 -15.24 -5.10 2.75
CA ILE A 30 -16.65 -5.43 2.53
C ILE A 30 -16.72 -6.71 1.69
N SER A 31 -17.08 -7.85 2.29
CA SER A 31 -17.20 -9.12 1.58
C SER A 31 -18.24 -9.06 0.45
N ILE A 32 -17.92 -9.69 -0.67
CA ILE A 32 -18.82 -9.90 -1.81
C ILE A 32 -19.14 -11.40 -1.87
N PRO A 33 -20.26 -11.86 -1.27
CA PRO A 33 -20.53 -13.30 -1.12
C PRO A 33 -20.60 -14.06 -2.45
N ALA A 34 -20.98 -13.40 -3.54
CA ALA A 34 -21.10 -14.01 -4.86
C ALA A 34 -19.75 -14.43 -5.48
N THR A 35 -18.65 -13.75 -5.12
CA THR A 35 -17.31 -14.04 -5.66
C THR A 35 -16.39 -14.66 -4.62
N GLY A 36 -16.79 -14.68 -3.35
CA GLY A 36 -15.92 -15.09 -2.23
C GLY A 36 -14.79 -14.09 -1.93
N GLY A 37 -14.76 -12.96 -2.63
CA GLY A 37 -13.79 -11.88 -2.42
C GLY A 37 -14.34 -10.77 -1.52
N PHE A 38 -13.64 -9.65 -1.51
CA PHE A 38 -14.06 -8.42 -0.85
C PHE A 38 -13.84 -7.22 -1.77
N TRP A 39 -14.53 -6.13 -1.47
CA TRP A 39 -14.33 -4.85 -2.14
C TRP A 39 -13.05 -4.18 -1.62
N ASN A 40 -12.07 -3.97 -2.50
CA ASN A 40 -10.73 -3.53 -2.13
C ASN A 40 -10.62 -1.99 -2.08
N VAL A 41 -10.94 -1.41 -0.92
CA VAL A 41 -10.72 0.04 -0.68
C VAL A 41 -9.23 0.40 -0.61
N GLY A 42 -8.36 -0.60 -0.38
CA GLY A 42 -6.91 -0.48 -0.37
C GLY A 42 -6.31 0.11 -1.64
N GLU A 43 -6.97 -0.06 -2.79
CA GLU A 43 -6.51 0.51 -4.08
C GLU A 43 -6.42 2.04 -4.05
N ALA A 44 -7.26 2.72 -3.26
CA ALA A 44 -7.13 4.16 -3.02
C ALA A 44 -5.79 4.50 -2.34
N GLY A 45 -5.33 3.66 -1.41
CA GLY A 45 -4.02 3.76 -0.79
C GLY A 45 -2.87 3.57 -1.79
N VAL A 46 -3.03 2.65 -2.75
CA VAL A 46 -2.03 2.40 -3.80
C VAL A 46 -1.88 3.63 -4.69
N TYR A 47 -2.99 4.22 -5.12
CA TYR A 47 -2.97 5.45 -5.92
C TYR A 47 -2.37 6.63 -5.14
N LEU A 48 -2.72 6.79 -3.86
CA LEU A 48 -2.09 7.78 -2.99
C LEU A 48 -0.58 7.59 -2.91
N ALA A 49 -0.11 6.35 -2.74
CA ALA A 49 1.31 6.06 -2.67
C ALA A 49 2.06 6.41 -3.97
N ALA A 50 1.46 6.11 -5.13
CA ALA A 50 2.02 6.45 -6.43
C ALA A 50 2.06 7.97 -6.69
N ILE A 51 1.02 8.70 -6.27
CA ILE A 51 0.96 10.17 -6.40
C ILE A 51 2.01 10.84 -5.50
N ILE A 52 2.16 10.37 -4.26
CA ILE A 52 3.05 10.98 -3.27
C ILE A 52 4.52 10.60 -3.54
N GLY A 53 4.80 9.32 -3.74
CA GLY A 53 6.16 8.79 -3.82
C GLY A 53 6.67 8.50 -5.23
N GLY A 54 5.83 8.68 -6.25
CA GLY A 54 6.13 8.30 -7.63
C GLY A 54 5.97 6.81 -7.90
N PRO A 55 6.25 6.35 -9.13
CA PRO A 55 5.89 5.01 -9.59
C PRO A 55 6.56 3.88 -8.82
N ILE A 56 7.84 4.05 -8.42
CA ILE A 56 8.58 3.01 -7.69
C ILE A 56 8.02 2.85 -6.27
N VAL A 57 7.81 3.96 -5.56
CA VAL A 57 7.25 3.92 -4.20
C VAL A 57 5.82 3.39 -4.23
N GLY A 58 5.00 3.83 -5.20
CA GLY A 58 3.65 3.31 -5.38
C GLY A 58 3.62 1.80 -5.65
N ALA A 59 4.51 1.30 -6.52
CA ALA A 59 4.61 -0.13 -6.82
C ALA A 59 5.03 -0.94 -5.58
N LEU A 60 6.02 -0.48 -4.83
CA LEU A 60 6.47 -1.16 -3.61
C LEU A 60 5.42 -1.10 -2.50
N ALA A 61 4.88 0.08 -2.21
CA ALA A 61 3.88 0.27 -1.19
C ALA A 61 2.59 -0.49 -1.49
N GLY A 62 2.12 -0.41 -2.73
CA GLY A 62 0.93 -1.13 -3.18
C GLY A 62 1.14 -2.64 -3.17
N GLY A 63 2.22 -3.13 -3.81
CA GLY A 63 2.50 -4.56 -3.87
C GLY A 63 2.68 -5.19 -2.49
N ILE A 64 3.48 -4.57 -1.61
CA ILE A 64 3.74 -5.10 -0.26
C ILE A 64 2.49 -4.97 0.62
N GLY A 65 1.86 -3.79 0.64
CA GLY A 65 0.69 -3.55 1.49
C GLY A 65 -0.50 -4.44 1.13
N SER A 66 -0.79 -4.60 -0.17
CA SER A 66 -1.86 -5.48 -0.65
C SER A 66 -1.55 -6.94 -0.40
N ALA A 67 -0.32 -7.41 -0.66
CA ALA A 67 0.06 -8.80 -0.38
C ALA A 67 -0.06 -9.15 1.12
N LEU A 68 0.28 -8.21 2.01
CA LEU A 68 0.08 -8.39 3.45
C LEU A 68 -1.40 -8.47 3.82
N ALA A 69 -2.26 -7.71 3.15
CA ALA A 69 -3.70 -7.74 3.40
C ALA A 69 -4.32 -9.07 2.94
N ASP A 70 -3.89 -9.59 1.79
CA ASP A 70 -4.32 -10.90 1.27
C ASP A 70 -3.88 -12.07 2.18
N LEU A 71 -2.76 -11.92 2.91
CA LEU A 71 -2.36 -12.90 3.92
C LEU A 71 -3.15 -12.79 5.24
N TYR A 72 -3.77 -11.64 5.49
CA TYR A 72 -4.47 -11.35 6.74
C TYR A 72 -5.98 -11.63 6.67
N LEU A 73 -6.63 -11.31 5.54
CA LEU A 73 -8.07 -11.50 5.32
C LEU A 73 -8.39 -12.90 4.76
#